data_AF-A0A1B7LY47-F1
#
_entry.id   AF-A0A1B7LY47-F1
#
_cell.length_a   1.000
_cell.length_b   1.000
_cell.length_c   1.000
_cell.angle_alpha   90.00
_cell.angle_beta   90.00
_cell.angle_gamma   90.00
#
_symmetry.space_group_name_H-M   'P 1'
#
loop_
_entity.id
_entity.type
_entity.pdbx_description
1 polymer ?
#
loop_
_entity_poly.entity_id
_entity_poly.type
_entity_poly.pdbx_seq_one_letter_code
_entity_poly.pdbx_strand_id
1 'polypeptide(L)'
;MASTVLVLLPSGTPLREPVNSAVSPSFSQNWRVFAPNILKVNRNVEIRAQWRDANNQLVYSDWVSLTEIEEQGVTGHFAPSRIHKNAFNSSQTLLSSYNDLDVEQKERVRDTFIEATNDNEFRPIDVEELIDDLGAGDSDVIRYLRMDYMYMRFATLYATAGFDEDIERVQWRITRERPNDFQNRFSDEQQYNDSVTTFGWRHSNVEIPEEVLDEYGNLIERTGKEHLFRKAASNAQ
;
A
#
# COMPACT_ATOMS: atom_id res chain seq x y z
N MET A 1 9.24 -5.91 49.09
CA MET A 1 10.05 -6.88 48.33
C MET A 1 9.12 -7.58 47.35
N ALA A 2 9.27 -7.36 46.05
CA ALA A 2 8.49 -8.08 45.05
C ALA A 2 9.16 -9.44 44.85
N SER A 3 8.49 -10.51 45.28
CA SER A 3 8.97 -11.88 45.11
C SER A 3 8.47 -12.43 43.78
N THR A 4 9.37 -12.71 42.85
CA THR A 4 9.05 -13.39 41.59
C THR A 4 9.19 -14.89 41.79
N VAL A 5 8.16 -15.65 41.41
CA VAL A 5 8.19 -17.12 41.39
C VAL A 5 8.31 -17.58 39.94
N LEU A 6 9.39 -18.26 39.60
CA LEU A 6 9.58 -18.91 38.29
C LEU A 6 9.24 -20.40 38.43
N VAL A 7 8.29 -20.88 37.63
CA VAL A 7 7.87 -22.28 37.60
C VAL A 7 8.14 -22.87 36.21
N LEU A 8 8.96 -23.92 36.15
CA LEU A 8 9.30 -24.65 34.92
C LEU A 8 8.65 -26.03 34.95
N LEU A 9 7.74 -26.31 34.00
CA LEU A 9 7.02 -27.59 33.91
C LEU A 9 7.24 -28.23 32.54
N PRO A 10 8.04 -29.30 32.44
CA PRO A 10 8.20 -30.07 31.20
C PRO A 10 6.88 -30.72 30.76
N SER A 11 6.70 -30.88 29.44
CA SER A 11 5.56 -31.59 28.87
C SER A 11 5.47 -33.03 29.40
N GLY A 12 4.29 -33.41 29.90
CA GLY A 12 4.01 -34.76 30.44
C GLY A 12 4.05 -34.88 31.96
N THR A 13 4.32 -33.79 32.70
CA THR A 13 4.26 -33.82 34.17
C THR A 13 2.81 -33.83 34.69
N PRO A 14 2.46 -34.71 35.65
CA PRO A 14 1.10 -34.82 36.19
C PRO A 14 0.64 -33.57 36.98
N LEU A 15 1.59 -32.74 37.43
CA LEU A 15 1.31 -31.49 38.16
C LEU A 15 0.96 -30.32 37.23
N ARG A 16 1.00 -30.51 35.90
CA ARG A 16 0.82 -29.42 34.94
C ARG A 16 -0.56 -28.79 35.00
N GLU A 17 -1.62 -29.59 35.06
CA GLU A 17 -3.00 -29.09 35.09
C GLU A 17 -3.32 -28.33 36.38
N PRO A 18 -3.04 -28.85 37.59
CA PRO A 18 -3.25 -28.11 38.83
C PRO A 18 -2.50 -26.78 38.86
N VAL A 19 -1.21 -26.76 38.47
CA VAL A 19 -0.41 -25.54 38.47
C VAL A 19 -0.92 -24.53 37.44
N ASN A 20 -1.24 -24.97 36.23
CA ASN A 20 -1.75 -24.09 35.17
C ASN A 20 -3.11 -23.47 35.57
N SER A 21 -3.98 -24.22 36.25
CA SER A 21 -5.25 -23.71 36.75
C SER A 21 -5.10 -22.61 37.81
N ALA A 22 -4.04 -22.65 38.61
CA ALA A 22 -3.80 -21.69 39.68
C ALA A 22 -3.17 -20.37 39.19
N VAL A 23 -2.48 -20.40 38.04
CA VAL A 23 -1.70 -19.26 37.52
C VAL A 23 -2.31 -18.61 36.27
N SER A 24 -3.19 -19.31 35.55
CA SER A 24 -3.96 -18.73 34.45
C SER A 24 -5.22 -18.02 34.96
N PRO A 25 -5.60 -16.86 34.37
CA PRO A 25 -4.99 -16.21 33.20
C PRO A 25 -3.83 -15.25 33.54
N SER A 26 -3.59 -14.94 34.82
CA SER A 26 -2.79 -13.79 35.23
C SER A 26 -1.28 -13.90 35.02
N PHE A 27 -0.72 -15.12 34.89
CA PHE A 27 0.72 -15.35 34.84
C PHE A 27 1.19 -16.25 33.69
N SER A 28 0.37 -16.45 32.65
CA SER A 28 0.80 -17.23 31.48
C SER A 28 1.65 -16.37 30.54
N GLN A 29 2.93 -16.71 30.38
CA GLN A 29 3.81 -16.13 29.36
C GLN A 29 4.01 -17.15 28.23
N ASN A 30 3.23 -17.05 27.16
CA ASN A 30 3.36 -17.95 26.01
C ASN A 30 4.50 -17.47 25.10
N TRP A 31 5.61 -18.22 25.03
CA TRP A 31 6.76 -17.91 24.15
C TRP A 31 6.52 -18.22 22.66
N ARG A 32 5.28 -18.24 22.18
CA ARG A 32 4.95 -18.35 20.74
C ARG A 32 5.37 -17.12 19.91
N VAL A 33 6.14 -16.21 20.50
CA VAL A 33 6.58 -14.92 19.96
C VAL A 33 7.76 -15.04 18.97
N PHE A 34 8.35 -16.23 18.81
CA PHE A 34 9.27 -16.50 17.69
C PHE A 34 8.49 -17.07 16.50
N ALA A 35 7.73 -16.20 15.84
CA ALA A 35 6.82 -16.56 14.75
C ALA A 35 7.52 -17.40 13.66
N PRO A 36 7.06 -18.64 13.36
CA PRO A 36 7.67 -19.53 12.37
C PRO A 36 7.68 -19.00 10.93
N ASN A 37 6.99 -17.90 10.64
CA ASN A 37 7.05 -17.20 9.36
C ASN A 37 6.99 -15.68 9.62
N ILE A 38 8.13 -15.09 9.99
CA ILE A 38 8.29 -13.63 9.84
C ILE A 38 8.17 -13.36 8.34
N LEU A 39 7.17 -12.58 7.92
CA LEU A 39 7.03 -12.14 6.54
C LEU A 39 8.33 -11.41 6.12
N LYS A 40 9.11 -12.05 5.25
CA LYS A 40 10.32 -11.48 4.65
C LYS A 40 9.97 -10.72 3.37
N VAL A 41 9.07 -9.75 3.44
CA VAL A 41 8.65 -8.97 2.27
C VAL A 41 8.42 -7.53 2.66
N ASN A 42 9.20 -6.63 2.06
CA ASN A 42 8.96 -5.19 2.07
C ASN A 42 7.95 -4.87 0.96
N ARG A 43 7.01 -3.97 1.23
CA ARG A 43 5.97 -3.55 0.26
C ARG A 43 6.03 -2.06 0.05
N ASN A 44 6.33 -1.67 -1.18
CA ASN A 44 6.38 -0.29 -1.61
C ASN A 44 5.16 0.00 -2.47
N VAL A 45 4.35 0.95 -2.03
CA VAL A 45 3.29 1.55 -2.85
C VAL A 45 3.92 2.69 -3.62
N GLU A 46 3.84 2.61 -4.93
CA GLU A 46 4.33 3.64 -5.82
C GLU A 46 3.19 4.15 -6.68
N ILE A 47 3.16 5.46 -6.92
CA ILE A 47 2.17 6.11 -7.79
C ILE A 47 2.87 6.81 -8.94
N ARG A 48 2.12 7.01 -10.02
CA ARG A 48 2.46 7.94 -11.09
C ARG A 48 1.19 8.68 -11.51
N ALA A 49 1.37 9.88 -12.04
CA ALA A 49 0.27 10.73 -12.44
C ALA A 49 0.39 11.10 -13.92
N GLN A 50 -0.73 11.45 -14.54
CA GLN A 50 -0.80 12.00 -15.89
C GLN A 50 -1.59 13.31 -15.85
N TRP A 51 -1.06 14.33 -16.51
CA TRP A 51 -1.66 15.67 -16.64
C TRP A 51 -1.42 16.21 -18.04
N ARG A 52 -1.97 17.40 -18.32
CA ARG A 52 -1.70 18.13 -19.57
C ARG A 52 -0.62 19.16 -19.34
N ASP A 53 0.38 19.14 -20.20
CA ASP A 53 1.41 20.17 -20.22
C ASP A 53 0.88 21.51 -20.76
N ALA A 54 1.74 22.54 -20.79
CA ALA A 54 1.39 23.85 -21.34
C ALA A 54 0.98 23.84 -22.83
N ASN A 55 1.28 22.76 -23.57
CA ASN A 55 0.89 22.56 -24.97
C ASN A 55 -0.37 21.69 -25.11
N ASN A 56 -1.06 21.40 -23.99
CA ASN A 56 -2.24 20.54 -23.91
C ASN A 56 -1.97 19.06 -24.30
N GLN A 57 -0.70 18.62 -24.24
CA GLN A 57 -0.28 17.25 -24.48
C GLN A 57 -0.33 16.44 -23.18
N LEU A 58 -0.80 15.20 -23.27
CA LEU A 58 -0.84 14.29 -22.13
C LEU A 58 0.57 13.77 -21.84
N VAL A 59 1.10 14.11 -20.67
CA VAL A 59 2.39 13.64 -20.17
C VAL A 59 2.21 12.91 -18.86
N TYR A 60 2.99 11.86 -18.62
CA TYR A 60 2.95 11.10 -17.37
C TYR A 60 4.28 11.14 -16.63
N SER A 61 4.22 11.24 -15.30
CA SER A 61 5.41 11.21 -14.44
C SER A 61 6.07 9.83 -14.41
N ASP A 62 7.33 9.83 -13.98
CA ASP A 62 7.95 8.64 -13.40
C ASP A 62 7.24 8.21 -12.09
N TRP A 63 7.63 7.05 -11.55
CA TRP A 63 7.07 6.50 -10.32
C TRP A 63 7.60 7.20 -9.06
N VAL A 64 6.71 7.48 -8.11
CA VAL A 64 6.99 8.06 -6.79
C VAL A 64 6.58 7.08 -5.69
N SER A 65 7.50 6.77 -4.77
CA SER A 65 7.23 5.87 -3.64
C SER A 65 6.50 6.59 -2.50
N LEU A 66 5.23 6.25 -2.27
CA LEU A 66 4.45 6.74 -1.12
C LEU A 66 4.90 6.10 0.18
N THR A 67 5.30 4.83 0.14
CA THR A 67 5.84 4.14 1.31
C THR A 67 7.09 4.85 1.83
N GLU A 68 7.97 5.33 0.95
CA GLU A 68 9.19 6.05 1.36
C GLU A 68 8.88 7.38 2.08
N ILE A 69 7.84 8.09 1.65
CA ILE A 69 7.35 9.31 2.30
C ILE A 69 6.85 9.00 3.71
N GLU A 70 5.99 7.99 3.82
CA GLU A 70 5.41 7.58 5.10
C GLU A 70 6.45 7.01 6.08
N GLU A 71 7.39 6.18 5.60
CA GLU A 71 8.45 5.61 6.43
C GLU A 71 9.37 6.67 7.04
N GLN A 72 9.64 7.75 6.31
CA GLN A 72 10.40 8.87 6.84
C GLN A 72 9.69 9.53 8.02
N GLY A 73 8.36 9.62 7.99
CA GLY A 73 7.53 10.10 9.09
C GLY A 73 7.49 9.17 10.32
N VAL A 74 7.83 7.89 10.15
CA VAL A 74 7.95 6.90 11.24
C VAL A 74 9.35 6.88 11.86
N THR A 75 10.38 7.05 11.04
CA THR A 75 11.77 6.87 11.46
C THR A 75 12.13 7.80 12.62
N GLY A 76 12.69 7.23 13.69
CA GLY A 76 13.10 7.98 14.89
C GLY A 76 11.97 8.43 15.82
N HIS A 77 10.71 8.13 15.51
CA HIS A 77 9.55 8.52 16.34
C HIS A 77 9.03 7.33 17.15
N PHE A 78 8.88 7.52 18.47
CA PHE A 78 8.37 6.46 19.36
C PHE A 78 6.86 6.20 19.21
N ALA A 79 6.09 7.24 18.88
CA ALA A 79 4.64 7.17 18.67
C ALA A 79 4.26 7.95 17.39
N PRO A 80 4.64 7.44 16.20
CA PRO A 80 4.33 8.12 14.95
C PRO A 80 2.83 8.15 14.70
N SER A 81 2.37 9.15 13.96
CA SER A 81 0.99 9.19 13.49
C SER A 81 0.63 7.93 12.71
N ARG A 82 -0.62 7.46 12.86
CA ARG A 82 -1.13 6.31 12.08
C ARG A 82 -1.19 6.60 10.59
N ILE A 83 -1.22 7.88 10.21
CA ILE A 83 -1.22 8.34 8.81
C ILE A 83 0.05 7.84 8.09
N HIS A 84 1.18 7.75 8.80
CA HIS A 84 2.47 7.30 8.26
C HIS A 84 2.58 5.78 8.05
N LYS A 85 1.45 5.05 8.07
CA LYS A 85 1.40 3.61 7.77
C LYS A 85 0.23 3.26 6.86
N ASN A 86 -0.42 4.26 6.26
CA ASN A 86 -1.60 4.05 5.44
C ASN A 86 -1.23 3.25 4.20
N ALA A 87 -0.24 3.69 3.42
CA ALA A 87 0.22 3.00 2.22
C ALA A 87 0.63 1.54 2.52
N PHE A 88 1.41 1.32 3.59
CA PHE A 88 1.85 -0.01 3.96
C PHE A 88 0.69 -0.95 4.35
N ASN A 89 -0.25 -0.46 5.16
CA ASN A 89 -1.39 -1.26 5.63
C ASN A 89 -2.42 -1.49 4.51
N SER A 90 -2.72 -0.47 3.70
CA SER A 90 -3.65 -0.57 2.59
C SER A 90 -3.11 -1.50 1.50
N SER A 91 -1.78 -1.55 1.28
CA SER A 91 -1.16 -2.42 0.27
C SER A 91 -1.44 -3.89 0.52
N GLN A 92 -1.38 -4.31 1.79
CA GLN A 92 -1.69 -5.68 2.16
C GLN A 92 -3.17 -6.00 1.91
N THR A 93 -4.05 -5.04 2.20
CA THR A 93 -5.49 -5.21 2.01
C THR A 93 -5.85 -5.29 0.53
N LEU A 94 -5.28 -4.41 -0.32
CA LEU A 94 -5.47 -4.41 -1.77
C LEU A 94 -4.89 -5.69 -2.41
N LEU A 95 -3.69 -6.11 -2.02
CA LEU A 95 -3.12 -7.37 -2.53
C LEU A 95 -3.93 -8.58 -2.10
N SER A 96 -4.47 -8.58 -0.88
CA SER A 96 -5.37 -9.66 -0.45
C SER A 96 -6.64 -9.68 -1.31
N SER A 97 -7.32 -8.55 -1.53
CA SER A 97 -8.52 -8.53 -2.37
C SER A 97 -8.20 -8.91 -3.81
N TYR A 98 -7.07 -8.47 -4.33
CA TYR A 98 -6.60 -8.86 -5.65
C TYR A 98 -6.33 -10.37 -5.75
N ASN A 99 -5.76 -10.99 -4.72
CA ASN A 99 -5.42 -12.41 -4.76
C ASN A 99 -6.64 -13.33 -4.66
N ASP A 100 -7.73 -12.86 -4.07
CA ASP A 100 -8.99 -13.62 -3.93
C ASP A 100 -9.76 -13.70 -5.27
N LEU A 101 -9.51 -12.76 -6.20
CA LEU A 101 -10.06 -12.79 -7.55
C LEU A 101 -9.59 -14.00 -8.37
N ASP A 102 -10.40 -14.43 -9.32
CA ASP A 102 -10.00 -15.43 -10.32
C ASP A 102 -9.00 -14.87 -11.35
N VAL A 103 -8.58 -15.70 -12.31
CA VAL A 103 -7.55 -15.32 -13.29
C VAL A 103 -8.04 -14.25 -14.27
N GLU A 104 -9.26 -14.37 -14.78
CA GLU A 104 -9.83 -13.44 -15.76
C GLU A 104 -10.11 -12.09 -15.09
N GLN A 105 -10.66 -12.12 -13.87
CA GLN A 105 -10.85 -10.94 -13.02
C GLN A 105 -9.52 -10.24 -12.73
N LYS A 106 -8.46 -10.99 -12.38
CA LYS A 106 -7.11 -10.43 -12.14
C LYS A 106 -6.56 -9.72 -13.37
N GLU A 107 -6.73 -10.28 -14.55
CA GLU A 107 -6.30 -9.65 -15.79
C GLU A 107 -7.10 -8.37 -16.04
N ARG A 108 -8.43 -8.41 -15.87
CA ARG A 108 -9.32 -7.27 -16.09
C ARG A 108 -9.04 -6.11 -15.14
N VAL A 109 -8.84 -6.35 -13.84
CA VAL A 109 -8.58 -5.28 -12.87
C VAL A 109 -7.20 -4.62 -13.02
N ARG A 110 -6.25 -5.34 -13.61
CA ARG A 110 -4.93 -4.81 -13.95
C ARG A 110 -4.95 -3.94 -15.20
N ASP A 111 -6.01 -4.03 -16.00
CA ASP A 111 -6.23 -3.12 -17.10
C ASP A 111 -6.72 -1.74 -16.61
N THR A 112 -6.79 -0.81 -17.55
CA THR A 112 -7.20 0.57 -17.37
C THR A 112 -8.73 0.66 -17.24
N PHE A 113 -9.23 1.51 -16.34
CA PHE A 113 -10.66 1.76 -16.13
C PHE A 113 -11.08 3.12 -16.67
N ILE A 114 -10.43 3.55 -17.74
CA ILE A 114 -10.80 4.75 -18.49
C ILE A 114 -10.92 4.36 -19.95
N GLU A 115 -11.80 5.03 -20.66
CA GLU A 115 -12.00 4.86 -22.08
C GLU A 115 -11.84 6.20 -22.79
N ALA A 116 -11.34 6.14 -24.03
CA ALA A 116 -11.20 7.32 -24.86
C ALA A 116 -12.58 7.77 -25.36
N THR A 117 -12.86 9.05 -25.23
CA THR A 117 -13.99 9.71 -25.88
C THR A 117 -13.52 10.38 -27.17
N ASN A 118 -14.46 10.98 -27.91
CA ASN A 118 -14.09 11.85 -29.02
C ASN A 118 -13.18 13.00 -28.51
N ASP A 119 -12.32 13.53 -29.36
CA ASP A 119 -11.49 14.71 -29.08
C ASP A 119 -10.36 14.55 -28.04
N ASN A 120 -9.77 13.35 -27.93
CA ASN A 120 -8.59 13.10 -27.07
C ASN A 120 -8.86 13.29 -25.56
N GLU A 121 -10.14 13.21 -25.19
CA GLU A 121 -10.63 13.17 -23.83
C GLU A 121 -10.80 11.70 -23.38
N PHE A 122 -10.84 11.51 -22.06
CA PHE A 122 -11.01 10.19 -21.46
C PHE A 122 -12.01 10.29 -20.32
N ARG A 123 -12.85 9.27 -20.18
CA ARG A 123 -13.83 9.17 -19.09
C ARG A 123 -13.65 7.87 -18.32
N PRO A 124 -14.02 7.83 -17.02
CA PRO A 124 -14.04 6.57 -16.29
C PRO A 124 -15.07 5.62 -16.90
N ILE A 125 -14.73 4.34 -16.93
CA ILE A 125 -15.71 3.28 -17.23
C ILE A 125 -16.75 3.28 -16.11
N ASP A 126 -18.01 3.08 -16.48
CA ASP A 126 -19.13 3.05 -15.55
C ASP A 126 -19.00 1.87 -14.56
N VAL A 127 -19.42 2.06 -13.30
CA VAL A 127 -19.18 1.04 -12.27
C VAL A 127 -20.08 -0.18 -12.48
N GLU A 128 -21.28 0.01 -13.02
CA GLU A 128 -22.17 -1.09 -13.39
C GLU A 128 -21.54 -1.92 -14.53
N GLU A 129 -20.94 -1.27 -15.53
CA GLU A 129 -20.21 -1.95 -16.62
C GLU A 129 -18.99 -2.73 -16.10
N LEU A 130 -18.21 -2.14 -15.18
CA LEU A 130 -17.09 -2.84 -14.54
C LEU A 130 -17.55 -4.06 -13.75
N ILE A 131 -18.68 -3.98 -13.06
CA ILE A 131 -19.24 -5.11 -12.30
C ILE A 131 -19.73 -6.20 -13.25
N ASP A 132 -20.35 -5.84 -14.37
CA ASP A 132 -20.80 -6.80 -15.38
C ASP A 132 -19.60 -7.51 -16.04
N ASP A 133 -18.52 -6.77 -16.34
CA ASP A 133 -17.26 -7.32 -16.87
C ASP A 133 -16.57 -8.27 -15.89
N LEU A 134 -16.55 -7.91 -14.60
CA LEU A 134 -15.82 -8.65 -13.55
C LEU A 134 -16.63 -9.80 -12.94
N GLY A 135 -17.95 -9.82 -13.15
CA GLY A 135 -18.86 -10.81 -12.59
C GLY A 135 -19.78 -10.22 -11.54
N ALA A 136 -21.02 -9.96 -11.94
CA ALA A 136 -22.05 -9.40 -11.07
C ALA A 136 -22.38 -10.32 -9.89
N GLY A 137 -22.43 -9.74 -8.69
CA GLY A 137 -22.82 -10.44 -7.45
C GLY A 137 -21.67 -11.15 -6.71
N ASP A 138 -20.43 -11.09 -7.24
CA ASP A 138 -19.26 -11.60 -6.56
C ASP A 138 -18.80 -10.64 -5.44
N SER A 139 -18.78 -11.13 -4.20
CA SER A 139 -18.34 -10.34 -3.05
C SER A 139 -16.86 -9.95 -3.10
N ASP A 140 -16.02 -10.76 -3.74
CA ASP A 140 -14.59 -10.51 -3.83
C ASP A 140 -14.30 -9.39 -4.84
N VAL A 141 -15.05 -9.33 -5.94
CA VAL A 141 -15.05 -8.20 -6.89
C VAL A 141 -15.46 -6.91 -6.19
N ILE A 142 -16.57 -6.90 -5.45
CA ILE A 142 -17.02 -5.71 -4.72
C ILE A 142 -15.97 -5.26 -3.69
N ARG A 143 -15.34 -6.21 -2.99
CA ARG A 143 -14.26 -5.91 -2.03
C ARG A 143 -13.06 -5.30 -2.72
N TYR A 144 -12.67 -5.82 -3.88
CA TYR A 144 -11.58 -5.27 -4.69
C TYR A 144 -11.91 -3.86 -5.19
N LEU A 145 -13.08 -3.64 -5.82
CA LEU A 145 -13.46 -2.34 -6.38
C LEU A 145 -13.52 -1.23 -5.33
N ARG A 146 -13.90 -1.55 -4.08
CA ARG A 146 -13.80 -0.60 -2.96
C ARG A 146 -12.36 -0.21 -2.65
N MET A 147 -11.44 -1.17 -2.69
CA MET A 147 -10.01 -0.90 -2.52
C MET A 147 -9.43 -0.14 -3.71
N ASP A 148 -9.85 -0.46 -4.94
CA ASP A 148 -9.46 0.24 -6.16
C ASP A 148 -9.88 1.71 -6.12
N TYR A 149 -11.14 1.99 -5.76
CA TYR A 149 -11.64 3.35 -5.57
C TYR A 149 -10.89 4.10 -4.46
N MET A 150 -10.60 3.45 -3.34
CA MET A 150 -9.79 4.03 -2.27
C MET A 150 -8.37 4.38 -2.76
N TYR A 151 -7.74 3.50 -3.53
CA TYR A 151 -6.41 3.72 -4.10
C TYR A 151 -6.38 4.81 -5.16
N MET A 152 -7.41 4.91 -5.99
CA MET A 152 -7.59 6.02 -6.92
C MET A 152 -7.59 7.35 -6.14
N ARG A 153 -8.44 7.49 -5.11
CA ARG A 153 -8.47 8.70 -4.28
C ARG A 153 -7.15 8.97 -3.57
N PHE A 154 -6.54 7.92 -3.02
CA PHE A 154 -5.27 8.01 -2.29
C PHE A 154 -4.12 8.46 -3.18
N ALA A 155 -4.02 7.91 -4.38
CA ALA A 155 -3.04 8.30 -5.38
C ALA A 155 -3.30 9.73 -5.86
N THR A 156 -4.55 10.10 -6.12
CA THR A 156 -4.92 11.48 -6.49
C THR A 156 -4.48 12.48 -5.41
N LEU A 157 -4.76 12.21 -4.14
CA LEU A 157 -4.38 13.10 -3.03
C LEU A 157 -2.88 13.41 -3.03
N TYR A 158 -2.03 12.38 -3.08
CA TYR A 158 -0.59 12.57 -3.11
C TYR A 158 -0.10 13.17 -4.42
N ALA A 159 -0.70 12.81 -5.56
CA ALA A 159 -0.31 13.35 -6.86
C ALA A 159 -0.61 14.85 -6.93
N THR A 160 -1.83 15.27 -6.58
CA THR A 160 -2.25 16.68 -6.60
C THR A 160 -1.44 17.51 -5.59
N ALA A 161 -1.19 16.98 -4.38
CA ALA A 161 -0.38 17.70 -3.38
C ALA A 161 1.12 17.75 -3.73
N GLY A 162 1.64 16.77 -4.48
CA GLY A 162 3.07 16.61 -4.71
C GLY A 162 3.59 17.16 -6.04
N PHE A 163 2.78 17.08 -7.12
CA PHE A 163 3.22 17.48 -8.46
C PHE A 163 2.93 18.95 -8.80
N ASP A 164 2.02 19.62 -8.09
CA ASP A 164 1.58 21.00 -8.40
C ASP A 164 1.04 21.14 -9.83
N GLU A 165 0.31 20.12 -10.30
CA GLU A 165 -0.24 20.01 -11.65
C GLU A 165 -1.72 19.61 -11.58
N ASP A 166 -2.48 19.89 -12.64
CA ASP A 166 -3.88 19.46 -12.74
C ASP A 166 -3.94 17.98 -13.15
N ILE A 167 -3.99 17.11 -12.13
CA ILE A 167 -3.89 15.66 -12.32
C ILE A 167 -5.18 15.09 -12.92
N GLU A 168 -5.12 14.66 -14.18
CA GLU A 168 -6.23 14.00 -14.84
C GLU A 168 -6.35 12.52 -14.47
N ARG A 169 -5.22 11.82 -14.32
CA ARG A 169 -5.21 10.37 -14.10
C ARG A 169 -4.10 9.96 -13.17
N VAL A 170 -4.36 8.85 -12.51
CA VAL A 170 -3.40 8.23 -11.61
C VAL A 170 -3.26 6.75 -11.93
N GLN A 171 -2.07 6.25 -11.67
CA GLN A 171 -1.77 4.83 -11.69
C GLN A 171 -0.95 4.49 -10.45
N TRP A 172 -1.12 3.28 -9.92
CA TRP A 172 -0.31 2.77 -8.84
C TRP A 172 0.25 1.38 -9.16
N ARG A 173 1.35 1.05 -8.48
CA ARG A 173 1.91 -0.30 -8.43
C ARG A 173 2.32 -0.64 -7.02
N ILE A 174 2.36 -1.94 -6.73
CA ILE A 174 2.89 -2.47 -5.48
C ILE A 174 4.12 -3.30 -5.82
N THR A 175 5.26 -2.83 -5.35
CA THR A 175 6.54 -3.52 -5.47
C THR A 175 6.79 -4.30 -4.18
N ARG A 176 6.99 -5.61 -4.31
CA ARG A 176 7.31 -6.52 -3.21
C ARG A 176 8.76 -6.93 -3.32
N GLU A 177 9.56 -6.47 -2.38
CA GLU A 177 10.97 -6.78 -2.28
C GLU A 177 11.18 -7.83 -1.20
N ARG A 178 11.89 -8.91 -1.52
CA ARG A 178 12.32 -9.90 -0.53
C ARG A 178 13.77 -9.61 -0.15
N PRO A 179 14.07 -9.26 1.11
CA PRO A 179 15.43 -9.04 1.53
C PRO A 179 16.24 -10.34 1.47
N ASN A 180 17.55 -10.18 1.36
CA ASN A 180 18.50 -11.28 1.42
C ASN A 180 18.28 -12.14 2.66
N ASP A 181 18.42 -13.45 2.50
CA ASP A 181 18.37 -14.35 3.64
C ASP A 181 19.51 -14.04 4.61
N PHE A 182 19.32 -14.43 5.88
CA PHE A 182 20.22 -14.07 6.96
C PHE A 182 21.70 -14.34 6.67
N GLN A 183 22.02 -15.41 5.90
CA GLN A 183 23.39 -15.75 5.52
C GLN A 183 24.04 -14.73 4.57
N ASN A 184 23.24 -14.04 3.75
CA ASN A 184 23.68 -13.05 2.78
C ASN A 184 23.20 -11.62 3.14
N ARG A 185 22.84 -11.36 4.40
CA ARG A 185 22.25 -10.08 4.84
C ARG A 185 23.14 -8.84 4.66
N PHE A 186 24.43 -9.04 4.45
CA PHE A 186 25.42 -7.98 4.18
C PHE A 186 25.91 -7.99 2.73
N SER A 187 25.33 -8.85 1.88
CA SER A 187 25.60 -8.84 0.45
C SER A 187 24.86 -7.67 -0.18
N ASP A 188 25.56 -6.90 -1.01
CA ASP A 188 24.96 -5.87 -1.86
C ASP A 188 24.19 -6.49 -3.05
N GLU A 189 24.53 -7.73 -3.44
CA GLU A 189 23.80 -8.46 -4.47
C GLU A 189 22.49 -9.02 -3.90
N GLN A 190 21.37 -8.66 -4.53
CA GLN A 190 20.04 -9.11 -4.15
C GLN A 190 19.80 -10.55 -4.61
N GLN A 191 19.39 -11.42 -3.69
CA GLN A 191 19.15 -12.84 -3.98
C GLN A 191 17.84 -13.12 -4.72
N TYR A 192 16.90 -12.17 -4.67
CA TYR A 192 15.54 -12.34 -5.14
C TYR A 192 15.17 -11.16 -6.02
N ASN A 193 14.51 -11.44 -7.15
CA ASN A 193 13.93 -10.37 -7.96
C ASN A 193 12.69 -9.79 -7.28
N ASP A 194 12.48 -8.51 -7.48
CA ASP A 194 11.26 -7.83 -7.03
C ASP A 194 10.04 -8.35 -7.77
N SER A 195 8.93 -8.48 -7.04
CA SER A 195 7.63 -8.78 -7.63
C SER A 195 6.80 -7.50 -7.71
N VAL A 196 6.53 -7.04 -8.93
CA VAL A 196 5.75 -5.81 -9.19
C VAL A 196 4.35 -6.17 -9.64
N THR A 197 3.34 -5.62 -8.96
CA THR A 197 1.93 -5.68 -9.40
C THR A 197 1.46 -4.29 -9.78
N THR A 198 1.36 -4.04 -11.08
CA THR A 198 0.89 -2.77 -11.65
C THR A 198 -0.59 -2.86 -12.01
N PHE A 199 -1.32 -1.80 -11.68
CA PHE A 199 -2.73 -1.61 -12.03
C PHE A 199 -2.84 -0.57 -13.14
N GLY A 200 -3.90 -0.60 -13.95
CA GLY A 200 -4.08 0.31 -15.08
C GLY A 200 -4.40 1.74 -14.65
N TRP A 201 -4.58 2.63 -15.62
CA TRP A 201 -4.92 4.02 -15.33
C TRP A 201 -6.34 4.14 -14.75
N ARG A 202 -6.52 5.10 -13.85
CA ARG A 202 -7.83 5.55 -13.34
C ARG A 202 -7.96 7.05 -13.55
N HIS A 203 -9.17 7.50 -13.87
CA HIS A 203 -9.46 8.92 -13.98
C HIS A 203 -9.59 9.54 -12.60
N SER A 204 -8.95 10.68 -12.39
CA SER A 204 -8.99 11.45 -11.15
C SER A 204 -10.26 12.29 -11.13
N ASN A 205 -11.37 11.70 -10.67
CA ASN A 205 -12.68 12.37 -10.60
C ASN A 205 -13.00 12.90 -9.20
N VAL A 206 -11.97 13.25 -8.43
CA VAL A 206 -12.09 13.55 -6.99
C VAL A 206 -11.86 15.03 -6.77
N GLU A 207 -12.89 15.73 -6.33
CA GLU A 207 -12.72 17.06 -5.75
C GLU A 207 -12.11 16.93 -4.36
N ILE A 208 -10.95 17.54 -4.15
CA ILE A 208 -10.23 17.53 -2.88
C ILE A 208 -10.33 18.93 -2.25
N PRO A 209 -10.83 19.06 -1.01
CA PRO A 209 -10.81 20.34 -0.31
C PRO A 209 -9.38 20.86 -0.13
N GLU A 210 -9.19 22.16 -0.29
CA GLU A 210 -7.88 22.83 -0.20
C GLU A 210 -7.17 22.54 1.14
N GLU A 211 -7.89 22.56 2.27
CA GLU A 211 -7.36 22.21 3.60
C GLU A 211 -6.74 20.80 3.64
N VAL A 212 -7.30 19.84 2.90
CA VAL A 212 -6.76 18.48 2.83
C VAL A 212 -5.49 18.45 1.97
N LEU A 213 -5.46 19.17 0.85
CA LEU A 213 -4.27 19.29 0.02
C LEU A 213 -3.12 19.93 0.80
N ASP A 214 -3.39 20.97 1.58
CA ASP A 214 -2.40 21.64 2.42
C ASP A 214 -1.78 20.67 3.44
N GLU A 215 -2.58 19.83 4.10
CA GLU A 215 -2.06 18.85 5.07
C GLU A 215 -1.16 17.79 4.39
N TYR A 216 -1.53 17.33 3.19
CA TYR A 216 -0.71 16.40 2.43
C TYR A 216 0.56 17.07 1.87
N GLY A 217 0.49 18.32 1.44
CA GLY A 217 1.65 19.13 1.06
C GLY A 217 2.61 19.29 2.24
N ASN A 218 2.09 19.69 3.41
CA ASN A 218 2.86 19.80 4.65
C ASN A 218 3.48 18.46 5.09
N LEU A 219 2.79 17.34 4.88
CA LEU A 219 3.32 16.00 5.14
C LEU A 219 4.54 15.70 4.25
N ILE A 220 4.44 15.98 2.95
CA ILE A 220 5.53 15.76 1.99
C ILE A 220 6.71 16.68 2.31
N GLU A 221 6.44 17.95 2.64
CA GLU A 221 7.47 18.92 3.02
C GLU A 221 8.19 18.51 4.32
N ARG A 222 7.44 18.18 5.38
CA ARG A 222 8.01 17.77 6.67
C ARG A 222 8.90 16.53 6.57
N THR A 223 8.63 15.65 5.61
CA THR A 223 9.45 14.45 5.37
C THR A 223 10.66 14.73 4.46
N GLY A 224 10.76 15.92 3.85
CA GLY A 224 11.84 16.29 2.93
C GLY A 224 11.83 15.48 1.62
N LYS A 225 10.66 14.96 1.23
CA LYS A 225 10.49 14.05 0.09
C LYS A 225 9.89 14.73 -1.14
N GLU A 226 9.78 16.06 -1.17
CA GLU A 226 9.34 16.85 -2.33
C GLU A 226 10.22 16.61 -3.55
N HIS A 227 11.49 16.27 -3.33
CA HIS A 227 12.43 15.94 -4.40
C HIS A 227 12.02 14.70 -5.19
N LEU A 228 11.26 13.76 -4.61
CA LEU A 228 10.75 12.58 -5.32
C LEU A 228 9.77 12.99 -6.41
N PHE A 229 8.83 13.88 -6.11
CA PHE A 229 7.86 14.39 -7.07
C PHE A 229 8.53 15.27 -8.14
N ARG A 230 9.42 16.19 -7.74
CA ARG A 230 10.16 17.02 -8.70
C ARG A 230 11.00 16.19 -9.68
N LYS A 231 11.68 15.15 -9.18
CA LYS A 231 12.44 14.22 -10.03
C LYS A 231 11.53 13.43 -10.96
N ALA A 232 10.38 12.98 -10.45
CA ALA A 232 9.44 12.22 -11.26
C ALA A 232 8.78 13.07 -12.36
N ALA A 233 8.49 14.34 -12.08
CA ALA A 233 7.97 15.31 -13.05
C ALA A 233 9.03 15.71 -14.09
N SER A 234 10.30 15.88 -13.70
CA SER A 234 11.36 16.24 -14.66
C SER A 234 11.63 15.16 -15.71
N ASN A 235 11.22 13.93 -15.43
CA ASN A 235 11.34 12.78 -16.33
C ASN A 235 10.02 12.45 -17.05
N ALA A 236 9.02 13.35 -17.00
CA ALA A 236 7.72 13.09 -17.60
C ALA A 236 7.83 12.86 -19.11
N GLN A 237 7.03 11.92 -19.62
CA GLN A 237 7.01 11.47 -21.02
C GLN A 237 5.62 11.58 -21.62
#